data_AF-A0A818SWV4-F1
#
_entry.id   AF-A0A818SWV4-F1
#
_cell.length_a   1.000
_cell.length_b   1.000
_cell.length_c   1.000
_cell.angle_alpha   90.00
_cell.angle_beta   90.00
_cell.angle_gamma   90.00
#
_symmetry.space_group_name_H-M   'P 1'
#
loop_
_entity.id
_entity.type
_entity.pdbx_description
1 polymer ?
#
loop_
_entity_poly.entity_id
_entity_poly.type
_entity_poly.pdbx_seq_one_letter_code
_entity_poly.pdbx_strand_id
1 'polypeptide(L)'
;MTQTSADLLIADTVPLPDPSKWKTRVPLENDLQFDSSFCGPSLYTSDENLHLRKTVATNEWRTCRAMNAGWSDSIHYWSVRINDRSAEGYLMIGVVTDAFDVSAVTYPGNTVDSFGFYIFNGHKYNGSNSVAFTSDLPKNGDVIGVLLDLEARTLTYLKNGKIVGTS
;
A
#
# COMPACT_ATOMS: atom_id res chain seq x y z
N MET A 1 -2.39 -49.71 -9.64
CA MET A 1 -2.18 -48.59 -10.58
C MET A 1 -3.51 -47.85 -10.66
N THR A 2 -3.70 -46.89 -9.76
CA THR A 2 -4.90 -46.04 -9.68
C THR A 2 -4.62 -44.97 -8.64
N GLN A 3 -4.44 -43.71 -9.05
CA GLN A 3 -5.15 -42.55 -8.48
C GLN A 3 -4.81 -41.29 -9.31
N THR A 4 -5.80 -40.92 -10.11
CA THR A 4 -6.30 -39.56 -10.40
C THR A 4 -5.35 -38.36 -10.34
N SER A 5 -5.26 -37.71 -11.51
CA SER A 5 -4.89 -36.31 -11.75
C SER A 5 -5.39 -35.38 -10.64
N ALA A 6 -4.46 -34.68 -9.99
CA ALA A 6 -4.79 -33.53 -9.15
C ALA A 6 -5.09 -32.34 -10.08
N ASP A 7 -6.32 -31.87 -10.04
CA ASP A 7 -6.73 -30.63 -10.68
C ASP A 7 -5.91 -29.47 -10.13
N LEU A 8 -5.12 -28.89 -11.03
CA LEU A 8 -4.40 -27.65 -10.85
C LEU A 8 -5.44 -26.52 -10.74
N LEU A 9 -5.72 -26.05 -9.53
CA LEU A 9 -6.49 -24.82 -9.32
C LEU A 9 -5.67 -23.65 -9.91
N ILE A 10 -6.05 -23.29 -11.13
CA ILE A 10 -5.60 -22.11 -11.84
C ILE A 10 -5.95 -20.90 -10.98
N ALA A 11 -4.94 -20.08 -10.69
CA ALA A 11 -5.10 -18.78 -10.04
C ALA A 11 -6.23 -18.02 -10.73
N ASP A 12 -7.22 -17.58 -9.95
CA ASP A 12 -8.22 -16.60 -10.36
C ASP A 12 -7.46 -15.40 -10.93
N THR A 13 -7.33 -15.36 -12.25
CA THR A 13 -6.92 -14.18 -12.97
C THR A 13 -8.10 -13.23 -12.89
N VAL A 14 -8.16 -12.45 -11.81
CA VAL A 14 -8.71 -11.10 -11.95
C VAL A 14 -7.89 -10.49 -13.09
N PRO A 15 -8.48 -10.25 -14.27
CA PRO A 15 -7.71 -9.69 -15.36
C PRO A 15 -7.15 -8.37 -14.83
N LEU A 16 -5.83 -8.18 -14.95
CA LEU A 16 -5.28 -6.84 -14.79
C LEU A 16 -6.13 -5.90 -15.65
N PRO A 17 -6.64 -4.78 -15.10
CA PRO A 17 -7.53 -3.91 -15.85
C PRO A 17 -6.89 -3.54 -17.17
N ASP A 18 -7.65 -3.74 -18.26
CA ASP A 18 -7.21 -3.57 -19.65
C ASP A 18 -6.36 -2.29 -19.80
N PRO A 19 -5.05 -2.40 -20.11
CA PRO A 19 -4.13 -1.29 -20.33
C PRO A 19 -4.64 -0.22 -21.30
N SER A 20 -5.53 -0.59 -22.23
CA SER A 20 -6.10 0.35 -23.21
C SER A 20 -7.12 1.34 -22.62
N LYS A 21 -7.65 1.08 -21.41
CA LYS A 21 -8.50 2.01 -20.67
C LYS A 21 -7.72 3.05 -19.87
N TRP A 22 -6.41 2.88 -19.78
CA TRP A 22 -5.53 3.77 -19.04
C TRP A 22 -5.38 4.99 -19.94
N LYS A 23 -6.15 6.05 -19.66
CA LYS A 23 -6.01 7.31 -20.40
C LYS A 23 -4.55 7.71 -20.34
N THR A 24 -3.86 7.66 -21.47
CA THR A 24 -2.49 8.15 -21.63
C THR A 24 -2.49 9.68 -21.53
N ARG A 25 -2.70 10.20 -20.34
CA ARG A 25 -1.74 11.16 -19.81
C ARG A 25 -0.83 10.28 -18.98
N VAL A 26 0.31 9.92 -19.54
CA VAL A 26 1.41 9.44 -18.72
C VAL A 26 2.02 10.73 -18.15
N PRO A 27 1.88 11.07 -16.85
CA PRO A 27 3.01 11.71 -16.21
C PRO A 27 4.08 10.61 -16.19
N LEU A 28 4.95 10.65 -17.20
CA LEU A 28 6.23 9.96 -17.12
C LEU A 28 6.96 10.69 -15.97
N GLU A 29 7.15 9.98 -14.86
CA GLU A 29 7.93 10.39 -13.67
C GLU A 29 7.21 11.28 -12.61
N ASN A 30 7.14 10.74 -11.38
CA ASN A 30 7.26 11.46 -10.09
C ASN A 30 6.25 12.55 -9.66
N ASP A 31 4.96 12.48 -10.04
CA ASP A 31 3.95 13.39 -9.45
C ASP A 31 3.55 13.04 -7.99
N LEU A 32 3.78 11.78 -7.57
CA LEU A 32 3.57 11.34 -6.19
C LEU A 32 4.87 11.40 -5.41
N GLN A 33 4.87 12.29 -4.43
CA GLN A 33 5.94 12.47 -3.45
C GLN A 33 5.34 12.43 -2.04
N PHE A 34 6.13 12.14 -1.02
CA PHE A 34 5.68 12.33 0.35
C PHE A 34 5.46 13.83 0.61
N ASP A 35 4.31 14.17 1.17
CA ASP A 35 4.03 15.55 1.55
C ASP A 35 4.62 15.82 2.94
N SER A 36 5.76 16.50 2.99
CA SER A 36 6.46 16.82 4.24
C SER A 36 5.61 17.69 5.19
N SER A 37 4.61 18.43 4.68
CA SER A 37 3.67 19.21 5.51
C SER A 37 2.58 18.32 6.13
N PHE A 38 2.41 17.11 5.60
CA PHE A 38 1.45 16.11 6.09
C PHE A 38 2.15 14.79 6.48
N CYS A 39 3.36 14.90 7.01
CA CYS A 39 4.04 13.83 7.74
C CYS A 39 3.86 14.03 9.25
N GLY A 40 3.61 12.94 9.98
CA GLY A 40 3.64 12.94 11.43
C GLY A 40 5.02 13.25 12.01
N PRO A 41 5.10 13.60 13.31
CA PRO A 41 6.38 13.85 13.98
C PRO A 41 7.38 12.72 13.78
N SER A 42 8.66 13.08 13.67
CA SER A 42 9.78 12.13 13.53
C SER A 42 9.79 11.27 12.26
N LEU A 43 8.98 11.65 11.27
CA LEU A 43 9.14 11.24 9.88
C LEU A 43 9.91 12.31 9.10
N TYR A 44 10.87 11.87 8.29
CA TYR A 44 11.73 12.73 7.51
C TYR A 44 11.66 12.31 6.06
N THR A 45 11.46 13.28 5.19
CA THR A 45 11.54 13.09 3.75
C THR A 45 12.92 13.47 3.23
N SER A 46 13.37 12.81 2.18
CA SER A 46 14.61 13.13 1.47
C SER A 46 14.49 12.74 0.00
N ASP A 47 15.50 13.06 -0.81
CA ASP A 47 15.55 12.70 -2.24
C ASP A 47 14.30 13.20 -2.99
N GLU A 48 14.12 14.53 -2.98
CA GLU A 48 12.95 15.19 -3.58
C GLU A 48 11.61 14.62 -3.06
N ASN A 49 11.57 14.32 -1.76
CA ASN A 49 10.43 13.72 -1.08
C ASN A 49 10.02 12.32 -1.58
N LEU A 50 10.92 11.57 -2.24
CA LEU A 50 10.66 10.20 -2.68
C LEU A 50 11.08 9.16 -1.63
N HIS A 51 11.85 9.56 -0.63
CA HIS A 51 12.22 8.71 0.50
C HIS A 51 11.59 9.18 1.79
N LEU A 52 11.03 8.25 2.56
CA LEU A 52 10.49 8.47 3.90
C LEU A 52 11.27 7.64 4.91
N ARG A 53 11.70 8.27 5.99
CA ARG A 53 12.43 7.62 7.09
C ARG A 53 11.83 7.99 8.44
N LYS A 54 11.66 6.98 9.30
CA LYS A 54 11.32 7.15 10.72
C LYS A 54 12.59 7.12 11.57
N THR A 55 12.69 7.98 12.59
CA THR A 55 13.85 8.05 13.51
C THR A 55 13.50 7.76 14.98
N VAL A 56 12.25 7.40 15.27
CA VAL A 56 11.78 6.93 16.58
C VAL A 56 11.67 5.41 16.61
N ALA A 57 11.29 4.86 17.77
CA ALA A 57 11.11 3.42 17.97
C ALA A 57 10.22 2.79 16.89
N THR A 58 10.53 1.55 16.49
CA THR A 58 9.86 0.87 15.38
C THR A 58 8.38 0.65 15.66
N ASN A 59 7.98 0.44 16.92
CA ASN A 59 6.60 0.23 17.36
C ASN A 59 5.78 1.52 17.55
N GLU A 60 6.38 2.70 17.39
CA GLU A 60 5.66 3.97 17.43
C GLU A 60 5.11 4.31 16.04
N TRP A 61 3.79 4.28 15.89
CA TRP A 61 3.13 4.53 14.61
C TRP A 61 3.19 6.00 14.22
N ARG A 62 3.61 6.25 12.98
CA ARG A 62 3.61 7.56 12.33
C ARG A 62 3.20 7.38 10.88
N THR A 63 2.46 8.35 10.36
CA THR A 63 1.93 8.31 8.99
C THR A 63 2.40 9.55 8.23
N CYS A 64 2.69 9.38 6.94
CA CYS A 64 2.84 10.49 6.02
C CYS A 64 1.95 10.29 4.81
N ARG A 65 1.31 11.36 4.35
CA ARG A 65 0.50 11.35 3.13
C ARG A 65 1.36 11.64 1.92
N ALA A 66 0.86 11.22 0.75
CA ALA A 66 1.45 11.65 -0.50
C ALA A 66 0.84 12.98 -0.97
N MET A 67 1.68 13.82 -1.57
CA MET A 67 1.28 15.01 -2.30
C MET A 67 0.49 14.62 -3.55
N ASN A 68 -0.45 15.46 -3.97
CA ASN A 68 -1.26 15.29 -5.19
C ASN A 68 -2.13 14.01 -5.23
N ALA A 69 -2.33 13.35 -4.09
CA ALA A 69 -3.11 12.11 -3.96
C ALA A 69 -4.58 12.33 -3.49
N GLY A 70 -5.12 13.54 -3.67
CA GLY A 70 -6.50 13.91 -3.31
C GLY A 70 -7.54 13.40 -4.31
N TRP A 71 -7.47 12.13 -4.67
CA TRP A 71 -8.30 11.54 -5.72
C TRP A 71 -9.73 11.26 -5.25
N SER A 72 -10.70 11.48 -6.14
CA SER A 72 -12.13 11.24 -5.87
C SER A 72 -12.84 10.42 -6.95
N ASP A 73 -12.14 10.10 -8.04
CA ASP A 73 -12.64 9.27 -9.14
C ASP A 73 -11.50 8.48 -9.80
N SER A 74 -11.83 7.62 -10.76
CA SER A 74 -10.87 6.88 -11.59
C SER A 74 -10.05 5.83 -10.84
N ILE A 75 -9.10 5.22 -11.57
CA ILE A 75 -8.17 4.21 -11.08
C ILE A 75 -6.79 4.84 -10.93
N HIS A 76 -6.17 4.63 -9.78
CA HIS A 76 -4.85 5.15 -9.45
C HIS A 76 -3.91 4.04 -9.04
N TYR A 77 -2.66 4.14 -9.48
CA TYR A 77 -1.62 3.20 -9.13
C TYR A 77 -0.39 3.93 -8.65
N TRP A 78 0.17 3.47 -7.53
CA TRP A 78 1.49 3.89 -7.06
C TRP A 78 2.22 2.67 -6.50
N SER A 79 3.52 2.85 -6.26
CA SER A 79 4.30 1.81 -5.61
C SER A 79 5.33 2.41 -4.68
N VAL A 80 5.67 1.65 -3.64
CA VAL A 80 6.72 2.00 -2.68
C VAL A 80 7.72 0.86 -2.57
N ARG A 81 9.00 1.20 -2.60
CA ARG A 81 10.08 0.24 -2.36
C ARG A 81 10.41 0.20 -0.87
N ILE A 82 10.53 -1.00 -0.32
CA ILE A 82 10.99 -1.18 1.06
C ILE A 82 12.52 -1.13 1.05
N ASN A 83 13.10 0.03 1.34
CA ASN A 83 14.56 0.16 1.44
C ASN A 83 15.09 -0.54 2.68
N ASP A 84 14.50 -0.23 3.84
CA ASP A 84 14.80 -0.88 5.11
C ASP A 84 13.56 -0.94 6.00
N ARG A 85 13.14 -2.16 6.36
CA ARG A 85 12.01 -2.41 7.25
C ARG A 85 12.41 -2.59 8.71
N SER A 86 13.69 -2.50 9.05
CA SER A 86 14.26 -2.97 10.34
C SER A 86 14.00 -4.47 10.58
N ALA A 87 14.27 -4.98 11.79
CA ALA A 87 14.08 -6.40 12.10
C ALA A 87 12.59 -6.80 12.10
N GLU A 88 11.74 -5.91 12.61
CA GLU A 88 10.31 -6.19 12.81
C GLU A 88 9.45 -5.83 11.59
N GLY A 89 9.83 -4.88 10.74
CA GLY A 89 9.00 -4.56 9.57
C GLY A 89 7.68 -3.88 9.88
N TYR A 90 7.65 -3.02 10.91
CA TYR A 90 6.45 -2.30 11.32
C TYR A 90 6.11 -1.16 10.34
N LEU A 91 5.59 -1.53 9.17
CA LEU A 91 5.24 -0.65 8.06
C LEU A 91 3.80 -0.91 7.61
N MET A 92 3.01 0.16 7.49
CA MET A 92 1.64 0.14 6.98
C MET A 92 1.59 0.94 5.69
N ILE A 93 1.07 0.35 4.61
CA ILE A 93 0.94 1.00 3.31
C ILE A 93 -0.52 0.98 2.90
N GLY A 94 -1.10 2.12 2.51
CA GLY A 94 -2.47 2.16 2.06
C GLY A 94 -2.98 3.57 1.83
N VAL A 95 -4.26 3.77 2.10
CA VAL A 95 -4.99 5.02 1.81
C VAL A 95 -5.67 5.56 3.06
N VAL A 96 -5.77 6.88 3.12
CA VAL A 96 -6.43 7.64 4.17
C VAL A 96 -7.22 8.78 3.54
N THR A 97 -8.23 9.28 4.24
CA THR A 97 -8.98 10.48 3.84
C THR A 97 -8.19 11.77 4.15
N ASP A 98 -8.70 12.91 3.68
CA ASP A 98 -8.18 14.23 4.00
C ASP A 98 -8.31 14.59 5.49
N ALA A 99 -9.34 14.07 6.15
CA ALA A 99 -9.61 14.22 7.58
C ALA A 99 -8.66 13.43 8.50
N PHE A 100 -7.83 12.54 7.95
CA PHE A 100 -6.92 11.71 8.74
C PHE A 100 -5.83 12.55 9.43
N ASP A 101 -5.76 12.46 10.77
CA ASP A 101 -4.79 13.20 11.58
C ASP A 101 -3.41 12.52 11.56
N VAL A 102 -2.54 12.99 10.68
CA VAL A 102 -1.15 12.51 10.57
C VAL A 102 -0.28 12.89 11.77
N SER A 103 -0.69 13.86 12.61
CA SER A 103 0.08 14.27 13.79
C SER A 103 -0.03 13.27 14.96
N ALA A 104 -1.11 12.49 14.98
CA ALA A 104 -1.37 11.46 15.97
C ALA A 104 -0.42 10.25 15.83
N VAL A 105 -0.43 9.38 16.84
CA VAL A 105 0.21 8.05 16.78
C VAL A 105 -0.76 7.11 16.06
N THR A 106 -0.66 7.05 14.74
CA THR A 106 -1.64 6.36 13.88
C THR A 106 -1.02 5.78 12.61
N TYR A 107 -1.78 4.94 11.91
CA TYR A 107 -1.40 4.22 10.69
C TYR A 107 -2.60 4.06 9.74
N PRO A 108 -2.38 3.93 8.42
CA PRO A 108 -3.44 3.57 7.47
C PRO A 108 -4.13 2.27 7.89
N GLY A 109 -5.46 2.28 8.02
CA GLY A 109 -6.25 1.15 8.54
C GLY A 109 -6.60 1.27 10.03
N ASN A 110 -6.11 2.29 10.74
CA ASN A 110 -6.46 2.53 12.15
C ASN A 110 -7.89 3.08 12.31
N THR A 111 -8.34 3.92 11.37
CA THR A 111 -9.68 4.54 11.34
C THR A 111 -10.61 3.81 10.37
N VAL A 112 -11.92 3.98 10.55
CA VAL A 112 -12.96 3.29 9.74
C VAL A 112 -12.93 3.71 8.26
N ASP A 113 -12.39 4.88 7.96
CA ASP A 113 -12.26 5.48 6.63
C ASP A 113 -10.83 5.35 6.05
N SER A 114 -9.94 4.59 6.70
CA SER A 114 -8.61 4.27 6.19
C SER A 114 -8.41 2.77 6.00
N PHE A 115 -7.51 2.43 5.08
CA PHE A 115 -7.19 1.05 4.73
C PHE A 115 -5.68 0.89 4.68
N GLY A 116 -5.16 -0.21 5.21
CA GLY A 116 -3.72 -0.46 5.24
C GLY A 116 -3.36 -1.93 5.08
N PHE A 117 -2.21 -2.16 4.47
CA PHE A 117 -1.55 -3.46 4.38
C PHE A 117 -0.34 -3.46 5.32
N TYR A 118 -0.34 -4.42 6.24
CA TYR A 118 0.68 -4.52 7.26
C TYR A 118 1.79 -5.49 6.84
N ILE A 119 2.99 -4.95 6.66
CA ILE A 119 4.13 -5.72 6.15
C ILE A 119 4.62 -6.81 7.12
N PHE A 120 4.54 -6.57 8.43
CA PHE A 120 5.05 -7.50 9.43
C PHE A 120 4.36 -8.86 9.41
N ASN A 121 3.02 -8.88 9.31
CA ASN A 121 2.22 -10.10 9.41
C ASN A 121 1.38 -10.38 8.17
N GLY A 122 1.46 -9.53 7.14
CA GLY A 122 0.75 -9.71 5.88
C GLY A 122 -0.76 -9.58 6.01
N HIS A 123 -1.28 -8.89 7.03
CA HIS A 123 -2.71 -8.66 7.20
C HIS A 123 -3.15 -7.33 6.58
N LYS A 124 -4.43 -7.24 6.21
CA LYS A 124 -5.08 -5.97 5.86
C LYS A 124 -5.84 -5.42 7.06
N TYR A 125 -5.92 -4.09 7.15
CA TYR A 125 -6.51 -3.35 8.25
C TYR A 125 -7.53 -2.32 7.75
N ASN A 126 -8.65 -2.21 8.45
CA ASN A 126 -9.64 -1.13 8.34
C ASN A 126 -10.34 -0.94 9.70
N GLY A 127 -10.42 0.29 10.19
CA GLY A 127 -11.03 0.56 11.51
C GLY A 127 -10.39 -0.19 12.67
N SER A 128 -9.07 -0.40 12.63
CA SER A 128 -8.29 -1.23 13.57
C SER A 128 -8.64 -2.73 13.58
N ASN A 129 -9.55 -3.19 12.73
CA ASN A 129 -9.80 -4.61 12.52
C ASN A 129 -8.76 -5.18 11.57
N SER A 130 -8.25 -6.38 11.86
CA SER A 130 -7.26 -7.05 11.04
C SER A 130 -7.81 -8.34 10.43
N VAL A 131 -7.45 -8.60 9.17
CA VAL A 131 -7.82 -9.83 8.46
C VAL A 131 -6.57 -10.38 7.78
N ALA A 132 -6.32 -11.68 7.92
CA ALA A 132 -5.25 -12.36 7.22
C ALA A 132 -5.40 -12.17 5.70
N PHE A 133 -4.32 -11.77 5.03
CA PHE A 133 -4.39 -11.37 3.62
C PHE A 133 -3.33 -12.09 2.77
N THR A 134 -2.11 -12.22 3.26
CA THR A 134 -1.08 -13.06 2.62
C THR A 134 -0.11 -13.65 3.63
N SER A 135 0.47 -14.80 3.30
CA SER A 135 1.61 -15.39 4.01
C SER A 135 2.95 -15.09 3.33
N ASP A 136 2.97 -14.55 2.10
CA ASP A 136 4.19 -14.19 1.40
C ASP A 136 4.67 -12.77 1.78
N LEU A 137 5.24 -12.66 2.97
CA LEU A 137 5.59 -11.39 3.60
C LEU A 137 6.64 -10.59 2.80
N PRO A 138 6.46 -9.27 2.63
CA PRO A 138 7.47 -8.43 1.99
C PRO A 138 8.74 -8.24 2.82
N LYS A 139 9.87 -8.08 2.12
CA LYS A 139 11.21 -7.87 2.69
C LYS A 139 11.89 -6.65 2.07
N ASN A 140 13.06 -6.28 2.60
CA ASN A 140 13.90 -5.23 2.02
C ASN A 140 14.19 -5.54 0.54
N GLY A 141 14.08 -4.52 -0.30
CA GLY A 141 14.20 -4.61 -1.75
C GLY A 141 12.88 -4.86 -2.49
N ASP A 142 11.86 -5.42 -1.83
CA ASP A 142 10.55 -5.63 -2.47
C ASP A 142 9.84 -4.31 -2.77
N VAL A 143 9.05 -4.31 -3.84
CA VAL A 143 8.19 -3.21 -4.25
C VAL A 143 6.75 -3.58 -3.98
N ILE A 144 6.07 -2.75 -3.20
CA ILE A 144 4.64 -2.87 -2.94
C ILE A 144 3.90 -1.92 -3.87
N GLY A 145 3.15 -2.48 -4.81
CA GLY A 145 2.21 -1.74 -5.64
C GLY A 145 0.86 -1.63 -4.94
N VAL A 146 0.17 -0.52 -5.15
CA VAL A 146 -1.19 -0.30 -4.68
C VAL A 146 -2.01 0.21 -5.86
N LEU A 147 -3.12 -0.46 -6.12
CA LEU A 147 -4.09 -0.10 -7.13
C LEU A 147 -5.41 0.25 -6.42
N LEU A 148 -5.74 1.54 -6.45
CA LEU A 148 -7.00 2.07 -5.93
C LEU A 148 -7.96 2.25 -7.09
N ASP A 149 -9.06 1.53 -7.08
CA ASP A 149 -10.16 1.70 -8.03
C ASP A 149 -11.32 2.37 -7.29
N LEU A 150 -11.53 3.67 -7.54
CA LEU A 150 -12.58 4.45 -6.88
C LEU A 150 -13.97 4.19 -7.48
N GLU A 151 -14.06 3.64 -8.69
CA GLU A 151 -15.32 3.27 -9.33
C GLU A 151 -15.84 1.94 -8.78
N ALA A 152 -14.97 0.92 -8.74
CA ALA A 152 -15.28 -0.38 -8.15
C ALA A 152 -15.18 -0.38 -6.62
N ARG A 153 -14.61 0.69 -6.03
CA ARG A 153 -14.36 0.84 -4.59
C ARG A 153 -13.48 -0.27 -4.02
N THR A 154 -12.42 -0.62 -4.74
CA THR A 154 -11.50 -1.69 -4.34
C THR A 154 -10.08 -1.17 -4.12
N LEU A 155 -9.35 -1.87 -3.26
CA LEU A 155 -7.93 -1.61 -3.03
C LEU A 155 -7.13 -2.90 -3.21
N THR A 156 -6.34 -2.97 -4.27
CA THR A 156 -5.53 -4.14 -4.61
C THR A 156 -4.06 -3.89 -4.31
N TYR A 157 -3.42 -4.84 -3.64
CA TYR A 157 -1.99 -4.79 -3.33
C TYR A 157 -1.21 -5.76 -4.22
N LEU A 158 -0.01 -5.35 -4.63
CA LEU A 158 0.90 -6.13 -5.43
C LEU A 158 2.27 -6.19 -4.75
N LYS A 159 2.96 -7.32 -4.87
CA LYS A 159 4.36 -7.49 -4.46
C LYS A 159 5.18 -7.83 -5.69
N ASN A 160 6.14 -6.99 -6.04
CA ASN A 160 7.00 -7.13 -7.22
C ASN A 160 6.18 -7.40 -8.51
N GLY A 161 5.07 -6.68 -8.68
CA GLY A 161 4.17 -6.79 -9.82
C GLY A 161 3.17 -7.96 -9.78
N LYS A 162 3.19 -8.81 -8.75
CA LYS A 162 2.22 -9.91 -8.58
C LYS A 162 1.13 -9.52 -7.59
N ILE A 163 -0.13 -9.77 -7.93
CA ILE A 163 -1.27 -9.50 -7.04
C ILE A 163 -1.13 -10.33 -5.76
N VAL A 164 -1.20 -9.63 -4.63
CA VAL A 164 -1.30 -10.22 -3.28
C VAL A 164 -2.76 -10.48 -2.94
N GLY A 165 -3.64 -9.54 -3.28
CA GLY A 165 -5.08 -9.65 -3.10
C GLY A 165 -5.79 -8.31 -3.25
N THR A 166 -7.11 -8.33 -3.11
CA THR A 166 -7.99 -7.16 -3.20
C THR A 166 -8.84 -7.03 -1.93
N SER A 167 -9.04 -5.79 -1.48
CA SER A 167 -9.95 -5.42 -0.40
C SER A 167 -11.17 -4.71 -0.91
#